data_AF-A0A162PJW6-F1
#
_entry.id   AF-A0A162PJW6-F1
#
_cell.length_a   1.000
_cell.length_b   1.000
_cell.length_c   1.000
_cell.angle_alpha   90.00
_cell.angle_beta   90.00
_cell.angle_gamma   90.00
#
_symmetry.space_group_name_H-M   'P 1'
#
loop_
_entity.id
_entity.type
_entity.pdbx_description
1 polymer ?
#
loop_
_entity_poly.entity_id
_entity_poly.type
_entity_poly.pdbx_seq_one_letter_code
_entity_poly.pdbx_strand_id
1 'polypeptide(L)' 'KLTTTLWEDESTLCYQVDANGLCVARRQDNDMINGTKLLNVAGMSRGKRDGILKNEKGRVVVKVGAMHL' A
#
# COMPACT_ATOMS: atom_id res chain seq x y z
N LYS A 1 9.83 -12.09 2.59
CA LYS A 1 10.99 -11.27 3.03
C LYS A 1 10.45 -9.99 3.66
N LEU A 2 11.02 -9.52 4.77
CA LEU A 2 10.64 -8.26 5.42
C LEU A 2 11.72 -7.20 5.12
N THR A 3 11.30 -6.03 4.66
CA THR A 3 12.18 -4.88 4.39
C THR A 3 11.62 -3.65 5.11
N THR A 4 12.49 -2.75 5.57
CA THR A 4 12.08 -1.48 6.17
C THR A 4 12.70 -0.34 5.37
N THR A 5 11.89 0.65 4.99
CA THR A 5 12.29 1.78 4.15
C THR A 5 11.76 3.08 4.75
N LEU A 6 12.57 4.14 4.76
CA LEU A 6 12.10 5.48 5.13
C LEU A 6 11.29 6.07 3.98
N TRP A 7 10.07 6.51 4.26
CA TRP A 7 9.29 7.36 3.37
C TRP A 7 9.54 8.81 3.75
N GLU A 8 10.46 9.47 3.04
CA GLU A 8 10.93 10.82 3.35
C GLU A 8 9.81 11.86 3.30
N ASP A 9 8.98 11.85 2.25
CA ASP A 9 7.88 12.81 2.07
C ASP A 9 6.90 12.82 3.25
N GLU A 10 6.64 11.64 3.82
CA GLU A 10 5.72 11.45 4.95
C GLU A 10 6.44 11.37 6.30
N SER A 11 7.78 11.47 6.30
CA SER A 11 8.63 11.39 7.49
C SER A 11 8.32 10.18 8.39
N THR A 12 8.07 9.01 7.78
CA THR A 12 7.68 7.78 8.49
C THR A 12 8.40 6.56 7.92
N LEU A 13 8.57 5.52 8.74
CA LEU A 13 9.07 4.24 8.28
C LEU A 13 7.94 3.42 7.66
N CYS A 14 8.25 2.66 6.62
CA CYS A 14 7.36 1.67 6.02
C CYS A 14 7.97 0.27 6.10
N TYR A 15 7.15 -0.68 6.55
CA TYR A 15 7.46 -2.10 6.58
C TYR A 15 6.87 -2.77 5.34
N GLN A 16 7.71 -3.48 4.60
CA GLN A 16 7.37 -4.08 3.31
C GLN A 16 7.50 -5.59 3.37
N VAL A 17 6.50 -6.27 2.82
CA VAL A 17 6.50 -7.73 2.69
C VAL A 17 6.17 -8.14 1.27
N ASP A 18 6.93 -9.12 0.77
CA ASP A 18 6.63 -9.78 -0.49
C ASP A 18 5.63 -10.92 -0.26
N ALA A 19 4.49 -10.86 -0.94
CA ALA A 19 3.44 -11.87 -0.94
C ALA A 19 2.97 -12.13 -2.38
N ASN A 20 2.93 -13.39 -2.81
CA ASN A 20 2.53 -13.78 -4.17
C ASN A 20 3.28 -13.02 -5.29
N GLY A 21 4.58 -12.73 -5.09
CA GLY A 21 5.40 -11.99 -6.05
C GLY A 21 5.12 -10.47 -6.12
N LEU A 22 4.33 -9.94 -5.18
CA LEU A 22 3.99 -8.53 -5.08
C LEU A 22 4.41 -7.98 -3.71
N CYS A 23 4.94 -6.77 -3.67
CA CYS A 23 5.31 -6.08 -2.43
C CYS A 23 4.14 -5.25 -1.89
N VAL A 24 3.84 -5.38 -0.60
CA VAL A 24 2.85 -4.60 0.14
C VAL A 24 3.55 -3.86 1.28
N ALA A 25 3.22 -2.59 1.46
CA ALA A 25 3.78 -1.74 2.49
C ALA A 25 2.74 -1.36 3.56
N ARG A 26 3.20 -1.24 4.81
CA ARG A 26 2.47 -0.65 5.95
C ARG A 26 3.33 0.42 6.60
N ARG A 27 2.79 1.62 6.83
CA ARG A 27 3.51 2.70 7.53
C ARG A 27 3.48 2.54 9.05
N GLN A 28 4.52 3.01 9.73
CA GLN A 28 4.77 2.77 11.16
C GLN A 28 3.95 3.66 12.09
N ASP A 29 3.67 4.89 11.67
CA ASP A 29 3.08 5.96 12.47
C ASP A 29 1.57 5.84 12.67
N ASN A 30 0.84 5.24 11.72
CA ASN A 30 -0.62 5.12 11.79
C ASN A 30 -1.18 3.79 11.26
N ASP A 31 -0.31 2.80 11.05
CA ASP A 31 -0.64 1.45 10.62
C ASP A 31 -1.37 1.32 9.27
N MET A 32 -1.50 2.40 8.49
CA MET A 32 -2.13 2.33 7.17
C MET A 32 -1.34 1.43 6.20
N ILE A 33 -2.07 0.72 5.35
CA ILE A 33 -1.53 -0.21 4.36
C ILE A 33 -1.79 0.34 2.95
N ASN A 34 -0.86 0.11 2.01
CA ASN A 34 -1.14 0.36 0.60
C ASN A 34 -2.22 -0.59 0.08
N GLY A 35 -3.47 -0.09 0.08
CA GLY A 35 -4.64 -0.85 -0.37
C GLY A 35 -4.57 -1.28 -1.84
N THR A 36 -3.88 -0.53 -2.71
CA THR A 36 -3.70 -0.93 -4.12
C THR A 36 -2.88 -2.20 -4.22
N LYS A 37 -1.75 -2.26 -3.50
CA LYS A 37 -0.87 -3.44 -3.50
C LYS A 37 -1.54 -4.63 -2.82
N LEU A 38 -2.22 -4.41 -1.70
CA LEU A 38 -2.94 -5.46 -0.99
C LEU A 38 -4.00 -6.14 -1.88
N LEU A 39 -4.80 -5.36 -2.61
CA LEU A 39 -5.83 -5.91 -3.49
C LEU A 39 -5.24 -6.59 -4.74
N ASN A 40 -4.07 -6.17 -5.20
CA ASN A 40 -3.34 -6.89 -6.26
C ASN A 40 -2.86 -8.26 -5.74
N VAL A 41 -2.36 -8.35 -4.50
CA VAL A 41 -2.00 -9.63 -3.85
C VAL A 41 -3.19 -10.57 -3.77
N ALA A 42 -4.38 -10.03 -3.51
CA ALA A 42 -5.64 -10.78 -3.50
C ALA A 42 -6.17 -11.14 -4.91
N GLY A 43 -5.44 -10.82 -5.97
CA GLY A 43 -5.82 -11.14 -7.35
C GLY A 43 -7.01 -10.33 -7.88
N MET A 44 -7.29 -9.16 -7.32
CA MET A 44 -8.40 -8.32 -7.79
C MET A 44 -8.10 -7.71 -9.15
N SER A 45 -9.08 -7.74 -10.06
CA SER A 45 -9.00 -7.01 -11.32
C SER A 45 -8.96 -5.50 -11.06
N ARG A 46 -8.39 -4.74 -12.00
CA ARG A 46 -8.27 -3.28 -11.92
C ARG A 46 -9.61 -2.61 -11.58
N GLY A 47 -10.66 -2.90 -12.33
CA GLY A 47 -11.97 -2.28 -12.14
C GLY A 47 -12.58 -2.58 -10.76
N LYS A 48 -12.48 -3.83 -10.30
CA LYS A 48 -13.00 -4.24 -8.98
C LYS A 48 -12.20 -3.58 -7.86
N ARG A 49 -10.86 -3.57 -7.97
CA ARG A 49 -9.97 -2.88 -7.03
C ARG A 49 -10.29 -1.40 -6.92
N ASP A 50 -10.41 -0.70 -8.06
CA ASP A 50 -10.68 0.74 -8.07
C ASP A 50 -12.06 1.03 -7.47
N GLY A 51 -13.04 0.14 -7.69
CA GLY A 51 -14.35 0.20 -7.05
C GLY A 51 -14.29 0.02 -5.52
N ILE A 52 -13.54 -0.95 -5.02
CA ILE A 52 -13.33 -1.17 -3.58
C ILE A 52 -12.66 0.05 -2.96
N LEU A 53 -11.51 0.47 -3.51
CA LEU A 53 -10.75 1.59 -3.00
C LEU A 53 -11.54 2.90 -3.02
N LYS A 54 -12.40 3.13 -4.01
CA LYS A 54 -13.22 4.36 -4.06
C LYS A 54 -14.24 4.43 -2.92
N ASN A 55 -14.72 3.29 -2.43
CA ASN A 55 -15.75 3.18 -1.40
C ASN A 55 -15.19 2.90 0.01
N GLU A 56 -13.88 2.70 0.15
CA GLU A 56 -13.25 2.49 1.46
C GLU A 56 -13.30 3.77 2.31
N LYS A 57 -13.82 3.64 3.54
CA LYS A 57 -14.01 4.79 4.43
C LYS A 57 -12.67 5.20 5.03
N GLY A 58 -12.41 6.51 5.10
CA GLY A 58 -11.15 7.02 5.65
C GLY A 58 -9.92 6.74 4.77
N ARG A 59 -10.11 6.34 3.50
CA ARG A 59 -9.00 6.16 2.56
C ARG A 59 -8.19 7.44 2.42
N VAL A 60 -6.87 7.30 2.37
CA VAL A 60 -5.95 8.38 1.98
C VAL A 60 -5.41 8.05 0.59
N VAL A 61 -5.42 9.05 -0.29
CA VAL A 61 -4.93 8.89 -1.67
C VAL A 61 -3.61 9.62 -1.81
N VAL A 62 -2.54 8.86 -1.97
CA VAL A 62 -1.20 9.37 -2.29
C VAL A 62 -1.03 9.31 -3.81
N LYS A 63 -0.94 10.48 -4.44
CA LYS A 63 -0.86 10.60 -5.91
C LYS A 63 0.56 10.47 -6.45
N VAL A 64 1.55 10.86 -5.64
CA VAL A 64 2.97 10.86 -5.97
C VAL A 64 3.68 10.19 -4.80
N GLY A 65 4.53 9.22 -5.10
CA GLY A 65 5.25 8.43 -4.11
C GLY A 65 6.00 7.29 -4.78
N ALA A 66 6.92 6.65 -4.05
CA ALA A 66 7.69 5.56 -4.60
C ALA A 66 6.77 4.38 -4.96
N MET A 67 6.89 3.83 -6.17
CA MET A 67 5.99 2.79 -6.73
C MET A 67 5.85 1.50 -5.88
N HIS A 68 6.71 1.32 -4.89
CA HIS A 68 6.80 0.17 -3.99
C HIS A 68 6.27 0.46 -2.57
N LEU A 69 5.93 1.72 -2.29
CA LEU A 69 5.22 2.19 -1.11
C LEU A 69 3.72 2.29 -1.39
#